data_AF-A0AAP9Y832-F1
#
_entry.id   AF-A0AAP9Y832-F1
#
_cell.length_a   1.000
_cell.length_b   1.000
_cell.length_c   1.000
_cell.angle_alpha   90.00
_cell.angle_beta   90.00
_cell.angle_gamma   90.00
#
_symmetry.space_group_name_H-M   'P 1'
#
loop_
_entity.id
_entity.type
_entity.pdbx_description
1 polymer ?
#
loop_
_entity_poly.entity_id
_entity_poly.type
_entity_poly.pdbx_seq_one_letter_code
_entity_poly.pdbx_strand_id
1 'polypeptide(L)'
;MTPRFSLRRLYDRHRYMVAQVATNPHQAVSRCVDYWISTGARGETPGVSDQLAKHGWVGTEIITGSDLRHSLISPAIEDIPIINIFPSLAPKSVKRARQEKTRIIIAARASSVGGRPASELWCFDAELVSDPSVTNAYMDTALAELTDALGRQGILLSYPRYFLSGNLPKDHVLYWRSIAIMRKAAKNEAWTGRGSSANARSSHRGTMHGSTYQTLAAEFL
;
A
#
# COMPACT_ATOMS: atom_id res chain seq x y z
N MET A 1 12.87 -36.25 10.86
CA MET A 1 11.55 -35.63 10.61
C MET A 1 11.75 -34.27 9.99
N THR A 2 11.67 -34.15 8.66
CA THR A 2 11.62 -32.85 7.99
C THR A 2 10.27 -32.20 8.29
N PRO A 3 10.21 -30.93 8.76
CA PRO A 3 8.93 -30.26 8.93
C PRO A 3 8.30 -30.13 7.55
N ARG A 4 7.14 -30.76 7.36
CA ARG A 4 6.33 -30.58 6.15
C ARG A 4 5.71 -29.19 6.25
N PHE A 5 6.45 -28.16 5.79
CA PHE A 5 5.93 -26.81 5.62
C PHE A 5 4.84 -26.87 4.56
N SER A 6 3.58 -27.00 4.99
CA SER A 6 2.47 -26.97 4.04
C SER A 6 2.30 -25.55 3.53
N LEU A 7 2.43 -25.36 2.22
CA LEU A 7 2.19 -24.09 1.53
C LEU A 7 0.85 -23.46 1.94
N ARG A 8 -0.17 -24.29 2.20
CA ARG A 8 -1.49 -23.87 2.71
C ARG A 8 -1.39 -23.08 4.03
N ARG A 9 -0.54 -23.52 4.96
CA ARG A 9 -0.34 -22.84 6.24
C ARG A 9 0.37 -21.50 6.08
N LEU A 10 1.08 -21.26 4.97
CA LEU A 10 1.73 -19.96 4.71
C LEU A 10 0.76 -18.89 4.20
N TYR A 11 -0.26 -19.30 3.46
CA TYR A 11 -1.22 -18.40 2.81
C TYR A 11 -2.50 -18.16 3.63
N ASP A 12 -2.85 -19.06 4.55
CA ASP A 12 -3.98 -18.87 5.48
C ASP A 12 -3.67 -17.87 6.61
N ARG A 13 -2.69 -16.97 6.43
CA ARG A 13 -2.13 -16.18 7.53
C ARG A 13 -2.52 -14.70 7.47
N HIS A 14 -2.70 -14.15 6.28
CA HIS A 14 -3.02 -12.73 6.12
C HIS A 14 -4.42 -12.44 6.66
N ARG A 15 -4.51 -11.49 7.58
CA ARG A 15 -5.78 -11.03 8.11
C ARG A 15 -6.38 -9.97 7.19
N TYR A 16 -7.62 -10.24 6.80
CA TYR A 16 -8.46 -9.34 6.04
C TYR A 16 -9.47 -8.71 6.98
N MET A 17 -9.64 -7.39 6.85
CA MET A 17 -10.79 -6.66 7.36
C MET A 17 -11.66 -6.24 6.17
N VAL A 18 -12.96 -6.48 6.29
CA VAL A 18 -13.97 -5.98 5.35
C VAL A 18 -15.02 -5.19 6.11
N ALA A 19 -15.15 -3.91 5.80
CA ALA A 19 -16.10 -2.99 6.43
C ALA A 19 -17.09 -2.45 5.40
N GLN A 20 -18.33 -2.25 5.82
CA GLN A 20 -19.29 -1.42 5.08
C GLN A 20 -19.26 -0.01 5.65
N VAL A 21 -19.00 0.98 4.81
CA VAL A 21 -18.85 2.38 5.23
C VAL A 21 -19.81 3.31 4.49
N ALA A 22 -20.32 4.32 5.19
CA ALA A 22 -21.26 5.34 4.71
C ALA A 22 -20.58 6.45 3.86
N THR A 23 -19.60 6.08 3.05
CA THR A 23 -18.84 7.02 2.20
C THR A 23 -18.67 6.43 0.81
N ASN A 24 -18.28 7.26 -0.17
CA ASN A 24 -17.91 6.75 -1.50
C ASN A 24 -16.54 6.05 -1.46
N PRO A 25 -16.18 5.24 -2.48
CA PRO A 25 -14.98 4.41 -2.43
C PRO A 25 -13.67 5.20 -2.28
N HIS A 26 -13.57 6.37 -2.92
CA HIS A 26 -12.39 7.24 -2.80
C HIS A 26 -12.21 7.77 -1.37
N GLN A 27 -13.30 8.23 -0.75
CA GLN A 27 -13.27 8.68 0.64
C GLN A 27 -12.97 7.55 1.61
N ALA A 28 -13.52 6.35 1.37
CA ALA A 28 -13.25 5.16 2.19
C ALA A 28 -11.76 4.79 2.16
N VAL A 29 -11.15 4.76 0.97
CA VAL A 29 -9.72 4.49 0.81
C VAL A 29 -8.89 5.59 1.47
N SER A 30 -9.18 6.87 1.21
CA SER A 30 -8.44 8.00 1.79
C SER A 30 -8.40 7.93 3.32
N ARG A 31 -9.54 7.72 3.98
CA ARG A 31 -9.61 7.64 5.45
C ARG A 31 -8.81 6.46 6.02
N CYS A 32 -8.80 5.35 5.30
CA CYS A 32 -8.00 4.18 5.69
C CYS A 32 -6.50 4.46 5.50
N VAL A 33 -6.11 5.06 4.37
CA VAL A 33 -4.73 5.50 4.09
C VAL A 33 -4.26 6.49 5.16
N ASP A 34 -5.09 7.49 5.50
CA ASP A 34 -4.79 8.49 6.52
C ASP A 34 -4.51 7.85 7.89
N TYR A 35 -5.30 6.83 8.27
CA TYR A 35 -5.02 6.03 9.47
C TYR A 35 -3.64 5.38 9.39
N TRP A 36 -3.31 4.70 8.28
CA TRP A 36 -2.02 4.02 8.20
C TRP A 36 -0.85 4.99 8.19
N ILE A 37 -0.97 6.12 7.48
CA ILE A 37 0.00 7.22 7.49
C ILE A 37 0.19 7.75 8.91
N SER A 38 -0.89 7.98 9.67
CA SER A 38 -0.79 8.46 11.06
C SER A 38 -0.08 7.46 11.98
N THR A 39 0.01 6.20 11.57
CA THR A 39 0.77 5.17 12.30
C THR A 39 2.18 4.92 11.76
N GLY A 40 2.60 5.67 10.75
CA GLY A 40 3.96 5.64 10.20
C GLY A 40 4.12 4.85 8.91
N ALA A 41 3.03 4.48 8.23
CA ALA A 41 3.11 3.97 6.86
C ALA A 41 3.63 5.05 5.91
N ARG A 42 4.40 4.63 4.89
CA ARG A 42 5.06 5.49 3.91
C ARG A 42 5.00 4.87 2.53
N GLY A 43 4.86 5.74 1.53
CA GLY A 43 4.98 5.36 0.12
C GLY A 43 3.81 4.54 -0.41
N GLU A 44 3.55 4.69 -1.70
CA GLU A 44 2.61 3.88 -2.46
C GLU A 44 3.38 3.03 -3.47
N THR A 45 2.94 1.80 -3.73
CA THR A 45 3.51 1.00 -4.83
C THR A 45 2.93 1.51 -6.16
N PRO A 46 3.75 2.10 -7.05
CA PRO A 46 3.24 2.68 -8.29
C PRO A 46 2.52 1.65 -9.17
N GLY A 47 1.40 2.04 -9.76
CA GLY A 47 0.62 1.25 -10.71
C GLY A 47 -0.31 0.20 -10.09
N VAL A 48 -0.24 -0.08 -8.78
CA VAL A 48 -1.20 -0.98 -8.13
C VAL A 48 -2.61 -0.37 -8.13
N SER A 49 -2.73 0.94 -7.92
CA SER A 49 -3.99 1.68 -8.04
C SER A 49 -4.65 1.50 -9.40
N ASP A 50 -3.87 1.57 -10.47
CA ASP A 50 -4.37 1.44 -11.85
C ASP A 50 -4.81 0.00 -12.14
N GLN A 51 -4.09 -0.99 -11.60
CA GLN A 51 -4.49 -2.40 -11.71
C GLN A 51 -5.77 -2.67 -10.93
N LEU A 52 -5.93 -2.12 -9.73
CA LEU A 52 -7.18 -2.21 -8.97
C LEU A 52 -8.35 -1.57 -9.73
N ALA A 53 -8.13 -0.40 -10.34
CA ALA A 53 -9.13 0.31 -11.13
C ALA A 53 -9.61 -0.51 -12.34
N LYS A 54 -8.70 -1.21 -13.04
CA LYS A 54 -9.05 -2.15 -14.13
C LYS A 54 -9.99 -3.27 -13.68
N HIS A 55 -10.04 -3.56 -12.38
CA HIS A 55 -10.90 -4.57 -11.78
C HIS A 55 -12.10 -3.97 -11.02
N GLY A 56 -12.40 -2.69 -11.20
CA GLY A 56 -13.55 -2.02 -10.57
C GLY A 56 -13.34 -1.64 -9.10
N TRP A 57 -12.09 -1.56 -8.65
CA TRP A 57 -11.72 -1.16 -7.30
C TRP A 57 -11.02 0.19 -7.30
N VAL A 58 -11.39 1.05 -6.35
CA VAL A 58 -10.58 2.19 -5.96
C VAL A 58 -9.64 1.72 -4.87
N GLY A 59 -8.34 1.98 -4.97
CA GLY A 59 -7.43 1.52 -3.92
C GLY A 59 -5.97 1.80 -4.20
N THR A 60 -5.13 1.42 -3.25
CA THR A 60 -3.68 1.55 -3.34
C THR A 60 -3.01 0.46 -2.50
N GLU A 61 -1.70 0.37 -2.65
CA GLU A 61 -0.83 -0.41 -1.79
C GLU A 61 0.13 0.54 -1.08
N ILE A 62 0.13 0.50 0.24
CA ILE A 62 1.06 1.28 1.07
C ILE A 62 2.08 0.36 1.74
N ILE A 63 3.19 0.93 2.16
CA ILE A 63 4.24 0.20 2.89
C ILE A 63 4.27 0.68 4.33
N THR A 64 4.32 -0.24 5.28
CA THR A 64 4.54 0.03 6.72
C THR A 64 5.80 -0.67 7.21
N GLY A 65 6.36 -0.20 8.33
CA GLY A 65 7.66 -0.64 8.85
C GLY A 65 8.85 0.13 8.25
N SER A 66 10.05 -0.12 8.76
CA SER A 66 11.30 0.47 8.27
C SER A 66 12.30 -0.61 7.87
N ASP A 67 13.02 -0.39 6.77
CA ASP A 67 14.17 -1.19 6.37
C ASP A 67 15.34 -0.89 7.33
N LEU A 68 15.35 -1.49 8.52
CA LEU A 68 16.49 -1.39 9.46
C LEU A 68 17.79 -2.00 8.91
N ARG A 69 17.75 -2.67 7.75
CA ARG A 69 18.97 -3.20 7.10
C ARG A 69 19.60 -2.26 6.07
N HIS A 70 18.95 -1.16 5.67
CA HIS A 70 19.53 -0.24 4.67
C HIS A 70 19.19 1.24 4.81
N SER A 71 18.34 1.66 5.76
CA SER A 71 18.15 3.10 6.01
C SER A 71 19.07 3.56 7.14
N LEU A 72 20.11 4.31 6.75
CA LEU A 72 20.86 5.23 7.59
C LEU A 72 19.86 6.11 8.35
N ILE A 73 19.55 5.75 9.60
CA ILE A 73 18.75 6.59 10.47
C ILE A 73 19.61 7.79 10.82
N SER A 74 19.09 9.00 10.61
CA SER A 74 19.71 10.22 11.11
C SER A 74 19.99 10.08 12.61
N PRO A 75 21.15 10.54 13.12
CA PRO A 75 21.56 10.33 14.52
C PRO A 75 20.64 10.99 15.56
N ALA A 76 19.69 11.82 15.14
CA ALA A 76 18.78 12.56 16.01
C ALA A 76 17.74 11.68 16.76
N ILE A 77 17.60 10.38 16.45
CA ILE A 77 16.67 9.48 17.16
C ILE A 77 17.43 8.48 18.06
N GLU A 78 18.75 8.39 17.92
CA GLU A 78 19.58 7.43 18.64
C GLU A 78 20.06 7.94 20.01
N ASP A 79 20.02 9.26 20.24
CA ASP A 79 20.52 9.92 21.46
C ASP A 79 19.52 9.96 22.64
N ILE A 80 18.47 9.13 22.64
CA ILE A 80 17.64 8.95 23.85
C ILE A 80 18.02 7.62 24.52
N PRO A 81 18.96 7.62 25.49
CA PRO A 81 19.46 6.40 26.14
C PRO A 81 18.37 5.58 26.85
N ILE A 82 17.20 6.17 27.10
CA ILE A 82 16.07 5.51 27.78
C ILE A 82 15.43 4.41 26.91
N ILE A 83 15.45 4.53 25.58
CA ILE A 83 14.71 3.62 24.68
C ILE A 83 15.41 2.25 24.54
N ASN A 84 16.75 2.20 24.66
CA ASN A 84 17.52 0.96 24.60
C ASN A 84 17.43 0.11 25.88
N ILE A 85 16.97 0.68 26.99
CA ILE A 85 16.89 0.00 28.29
C ILE A 85 15.53 -0.68 28.47
N PHE A 86 14.46 -0.11 27.90
CA PHE A 86 13.10 -0.64 28.00
C PHE A 86 12.37 -0.65 26.64
N PRO A 87 12.59 -1.68 25.80
CA PRO A 87 11.86 -1.82 24.53
C PRO A 87 10.34 -1.90 24.73
N SER A 88 9.86 -2.29 25.92
CA SER A 88 8.44 -2.30 26.29
C SER A 88 7.81 -0.90 26.45
N LEU A 89 8.62 0.13 26.72
CA LEU A 89 8.19 1.52 26.92
C LEU A 89 8.31 2.37 25.65
N ALA A 90 8.85 1.83 24.56
CA ALA A 90 8.91 2.54 23.29
C ALA A 90 7.49 2.90 22.78
N PRO A 91 7.29 4.11 22.21
CA PRO A 91 6.03 4.50 21.61
C PRO A 91 5.56 3.47 20.57
N LYS A 92 4.24 3.24 20.48
CA LYS A 92 3.66 2.29 19.51
C LYS A 92 4.13 2.56 18.07
N SER A 93 4.31 3.83 17.70
CA SER A 93 4.84 4.25 16.39
C SER A 93 6.28 3.81 16.16
N VAL A 94 7.14 3.86 17.19
CA VAL A 94 8.54 3.41 17.12
C VAL A 94 8.63 1.89 17.04
N LYS A 95 7.82 1.17 17.82
CA LYS A 95 7.70 -0.29 17.71
C LYS A 95 7.23 -0.74 16.33
N ARG A 96 6.24 -0.02 15.78
CA ARG A 96 5.67 -0.24 14.44
C ARG A 96 6.65 0.10 13.32
N ALA A 97 7.46 1.16 13.50
CA ALA A 97 8.55 1.48 12.58
C ALA A 97 9.66 0.41 12.61
N ARG A 98 9.89 -0.29 13.72
CA ARG A 98 10.92 -1.34 13.84
C ARG A 98 10.60 -2.65 13.10
N GLN A 99 9.42 -2.75 12.50
CA GLN A 99 8.90 -3.97 11.89
C GLN A 99 9.42 -4.19 10.47
N GLU A 100 9.55 -5.45 10.06
CA GLU A 100 9.78 -5.84 8.67
C GLU A 100 8.78 -5.13 7.74
N LYS A 101 9.31 -4.67 6.59
CA LYS A 101 8.54 -4.01 5.55
C LYS A 101 7.30 -4.81 5.19
N THR A 102 6.14 -4.31 5.60
CA THR A 102 4.84 -4.95 5.35
C THR A 102 4.09 -4.13 4.32
N ARG A 103 3.49 -4.81 3.32
CA ARG A 103 2.68 -4.15 2.29
C ARG A 103 1.22 -4.30 2.63
N ILE A 104 0.52 -3.19 2.85
CA ILE A 104 -0.91 -3.17 3.15
C ILE A 104 -1.67 -2.79 1.88
N ILE A 105 -2.62 -3.64 1.50
CA ILE A 105 -3.59 -3.32 0.45
C ILE A 105 -4.81 -2.67 1.08
N ILE A 106 -5.22 -1.55 0.50
CA ILE A 106 -6.45 -0.84 0.83
C ILE A 106 -7.25 -0.69 -0.46
N ALA A 107 -8.43 -1.26 -0.49
CA ALA A 107 -9.29 -1.21 -1.67
C ALA A 107 -10.75 -1.03 -1.26
N ALA A 108 -11.48 -0.21 -1.97
CA ALA A 108 -12.91 -0.04 -1.82
C ALA A 108 -13.62 -0.12 -3.16
N ARG A 109 -14.85 -0.62 -3.14
CA ARG A 109 -15.77 -0.55 -4.27
C ARG A 109 -17.13 -0.06 -3.80
N ALA A 110 -17.89 0.51 -4.72
CA ALA A 110 -19.25 0.93 -4.42
C ALA A 110 -20.10 -0.27 -3.99
N SER A 111 -20.91 -0.08 -2.96
CA SER A 111 -21.85 -1.06 -2.44
C SER A 111 -23.17 -0.37 -2.07
N SER A 112 -24.15 -1.16 -1.63
CA SER A 112 -25.40 -0.63 -1.09
C SER A 112 -25.79 -1.44 0.14
N VAL A 113 -26.20 -0.75 1.21
CA VAL A 113 -26.66 -1.35 2.45
C VAL A 113 -28.05 -0.78 2.75
N GLY A 114 -29.06 -1.65 2.78
CA GLY A 114 -30.45 -1.21 2.99
C GLY A 114 -30.95 -0.22 1.92
N GLY A 115 -30.46 -0.33 0.68
CA GLY A 115 -30.81 0.57 -0.43
C GLY A 115 -30.11 1.92 -0.41
N ARG A 116 -29.23 2.18 0.56
CA ARG A 116 -28.45 3.42 0.65
C ARG A 116 -27.05 3.24 0.07
N PRO A 117 -26.49 4.26 -0.62
CA PRO A 117 -25.11 4.22 -1.10
C PRO A 117 -24.12 3.96 0.04
N ALA A 118 -23.22 3.02 -0.18
CA ALA A 118 -22.16 2.65 0.73
C ALA A 118 -20.89 2.28 -0.06
N SER A 119 -19.83 1.96 0.68
CA SER A 119 -18.67 1.30 0.10
C SER A 119 -18.28 0.07 0.91
N GLU A 120 -17.89 -0.97 0.18
CA GLU A 120 -17.23 -2.13 0.75
C GLU A 120 -15.73 -1.87 0.78
N LEU A 121 -15.19 -1.58 1.97
CA LEU A 121 -13.79 -1.28 2.21
C LEU A 121 -13.05 -2.53 2.70
N TRP A 122 -11.93 -2.83 2.04
CA TRP A 122 -11.02 -3.93 2.34
C TRP A 122 -9.67 -3.38 2.78
N CYS A 123 -9.11 -3.97 3.84
CA CYS A 123 -7.77 -3.64 4.34
C CYS A 123 -7.07 -4.90 4.83
N PHE A 124 -5.88 -5.21 4.32
CA PHE A 124 -5.17 -6.45 4.66
C PHE A 124 -3.67 -6.38 4.38
N ASP A 125 -2.92 -7.24 5.06
CA ASP A 125 -1.51 -7.50 4.78
C ASP A 125 -1.37 -8.37 3.52
N ALA A 126 -0.51 -7.97 2.60
CA ALA A 126 -0.23 -8.64 1.33
C ALA A 126 1.22 -9.14 1.21
N GLU A 127 1.96 -9.27 2.32
CA GLU A 127 3.35 -9.76 2.33
C GLU A 127 3.44 -11.27 2.58
N LEU A 128 4.03 -12.03 1.65
CA LEU A 128 3.94 -13.50 1.65
C LEU A 128 4.88 -14.20 2.64
N VAL A 129 5.92 -13.51 3.13
CA VAL A 129 7.13 -14.15 3.72
C VAL A 129 7.45 -13.65 5.14
N SER A 130 6.54 -12.97 5.83
CA SER A 130 6.78 -12.49 7.19
C SER A 130 6.60 -13.59 8.26
N ASP A 131 7.23 -13.42 9.44
CA ASP A 131 6.94 -14.24 10.62
C ASP A 131 5.46 -14.06 11.00
N PRO A 132 4.64 -15.12 10.94
CA PRO A 132 3.21 -14.99 11.12
C PRO A 132 2.77 -14.63 12.52
N SER A 133 3.52 -15.07 13.52
CA SER A 133 3.11 -14.89 14.91
C SER A 133 3.13 -13.41 15.27
N VAL A 134 4.22 -12.74 14.89
CA VAL A 134 4.45 -11.30 15.11
C VAL A 134 3.58 -10.47 14.17
N THR A 135 3.52 -10.83 12.88
CA THR A 135 2.77 -10.06 11.88
C THR A 135 1.27 -10.13 12.14
N ASN A 136 0.73 -11.29 12.52
CA ASN A 136 -0.70 -11.42 12.80
C ASN A 136 -1.09 -10.66 14.06
N ALA A 137 -0.34 -10.78 15.16
CA ALA A 137 -0.66 -10.02 16.39
C ALA A 137 -0.64 -8.50 16.16
N TYR A 138 0.30 -8.02 15.34
CA TYR A 138 0.35 -6.64 14.90
C TYR A 138 -0.88 -6.26 14.06
N MET A 139 -1.19 -7.04 13.02
CA MET A 139 -2.32 -6.76 12.12
C MET A 139 -3.67 -6.84 12.84
N ASP A 140 -3.83 -7.77 13.79
CA ASP A 140 -5.02 -7.86 14.65
C ASP A 140 -5.25 -6.56 15.40
N THR A 141 -4.18 -6.05 16.03
CA THR A 141 -4.21 -4.80 16.79
C THR A 141 -4.47 -3.61 15.87
N ALA A 142 -3.76 -3.52 14.75
CA ALA A 142 -3.87 -2.40 13.82
C ALA A 142 -5.24 -2.33 13.16
N LEU A 143 -5.81 -3.46 12.73
CA LEU A 143 -7.15 -3.48 12.12
C LEU A 143 -8.26 -3.21 13.15
N ALA A 144 -8.07 -3.62 14.41
CA ALA A 144 -8.98 -3.23 15.50
C ALA A 144 -8.92 -1.72 15.77
N GLU A 145 -7.72 -1.14 15.89
CA GLU A 145 -7.55 0.32 16.05
C GLU A 145 -8.11 1.11 14.84
N LEU A 146 -7.97 0.59 13.62
CA LEU A 146 -8.59 1.13 12.41
C LEU A 146 -10.12 1.08 12.51
N THR A 147 -10.69 -0.03 12.96
CA THR A 147 -12.14 -0.14 13.19
C THR A 147 -12.63 0.90 14.17
N ASP A 148 -11.94 1.10 15.29
CA ASP A 148 -12.29 2.16 16.23
C ASP A 148 -12.16 3.55 15.60
N ALA A 149 -11.14 3.78 14.77
CA ALA A 149 -10.95 5.05 14.08
C ALA A 149 -12.08 5.36 13.08
N LEU A 150 -12.53 4.38 12.31
CA LEU A 150 -13.68 4.51 11.41
C LEU A 150 -15.00 4.66 12.20
N GLY A 151 -15.12 3.97 13.34
CA GLY A 151 -16.26 4.07 14.25
C GLY A 151 -16.39 5.46 14.89
N ARG A 152 -15.28 6.04 15.37
CA ARG A 152 -15.24 7.41 15.92
C ARG A 152 -15.62 8.48 14.87
N GLN A 153 -15.37 8.21 13.60
CA GLN A 153 -15.80 9.07 12.49
C GLN A 153 -17.29 8.91 12.16
N GLY A 154 -18.00 7.95 12.76
CA GLY A 154 -19.42 7.69 12.53
C GLY A 154 -19.73 7.10 11.15
N ILE A 155 -18.74 6.54 10.45
CA ILE A 155 -18.91 6.06 9.07
C ILE A 155 -19.10 4.55 8.94
N LEU A 156 -18.89 3.76 10.01
CA LEU A 156 -19.14 2.32 9.98
C LEU A 156 -20.66 2.05 9.99
N LEU A 157 -21.12 1.28 9.00
CA LEU A 157 -22.53 0.84 8.91
C LEU A 157 -22.80 -0.42 9.74
N SER A 158 -21.75 -1.20 10.02
CA SER A 158 -21.79 -2.38 10.86
C SER A 158 -20.39 -2.68 11.40
N TYR A 159 -20.30 -3.58 12.38
CA TYR A 159 -18.99 -4.09 12.80
C TYR A 159 -18.27 -4.77 11.62
N PRO A 160 -16.98 -4.47 11.37
CA PRO A 160 -16.23 -5.09 10.27
C PRO A 160 -16.08 -6.60 10.44
N ARG A 161 -16.04 -7.32 9.31
CA ARG A 161 -15.75 -8.74 9.29
C ARG A 161 -14.26 -8.97 9.18
N TYR A 162 -13.76 -9.95 9.92
CA TYR A 162 -12.37 -10.36 9.90
C TYR A 162 -12.24 -11.81 9.48
N PHE A 163 -11.32 -12.10 8.58
CA PHE A 163 -11.05 -13.48 8.16
C PHE A 163 -9.61 -13.62 7.64
N LEU A 164 -9.17 -14.86 7.48
CA LEU A 164 -7.87 -15.19 6.93
C LEU A 164 -7.95 -15.37 5.41
N SER A 165 -6.88 -15.07 4.67
CA SER A 165 -6.84 -15.17 3.21
C SER A 165 -7.29 -16.53 2.67
N GLY A 166 -7.09 -17.60 3.44
CA GLY A 166 -7.49 -18.97 3.09
C GLY A 166 -8.98 -19.16 2.81
N ASN A 167 -9.79 -18.29 3.40
CA ASN A 167 -11.25 -18.31 3.27
C ASN A 167 -11.73 -17.53 2.03
N LEU A 168 -10.82 -16.89 1.30
CA LEU A 168 -11.16 -16.12 0.11
C LEU A 168 -11.14 -17.03 -1.14
N PRO A 169 -12.13 -16.90 -2.05
CA PRO A 169 -12.09 -17.58 -3.34
C PRO A 169 -10.77 -17.30 -4.10
N LYS A 170 -10.19 -18.32 -4.72
CA LYS A 170 -8.87 -18.22 -5.37
C LYS A 170 -8.85 -17.29 -6.59
N ASP A 171 -10.02 -17.10 -7.20
CA ASP A 171 -10.30 -16.22 -8.32
C ASP A 171 -10.66 -14.79 -7.89
N HIS A 172 -10.75 -14.52 -6.58
CA HIS A 172 -11.02 -13.18 -6.09
C HIS A 172 -9.87 -12.22 -6.43
N VAL A 173 -10.18 -11.00 -6.89
CA VAL A 173 -9.19 -9.97 -7.27
C VAL A 173 -8.24 -9.66 -6.12
N LEU A 174 -8.75 -9.62 -4.89
CA LEU A 174 -7.96 -9.35 -3.68
C LEU A 174 -7.30 -10.59 -3.08
N TYR A 175 -7.34 -11.75 -3.74
CA TYR A 175 -6.57 -12.92 -3.32
C TYR A 175 -5.07 -12.66 -3.49
N TRP A 176 -4.25 -13.14 -2.55
CA TRP A 176 -2.81 -12.85 -2.52
C TRP A 176 -2.12 -13.14 -3.86
N ARG A 177 -2.54 -14.19 -4.58
CA ARG A 177 -1.96 -14.58 -5.86
C ARG A 177 -2.34 -13.58 -6.96
N SER A 178 -3.57 -13.11 -6.96
CA SER A 178 -4.06 -12.04 -7.83
C SER A 178 -3.30 -10.74 -7.56
N ILE A 179 -3.05 -10.41 -6.30
CA ILE A 179 -2.22 -9.26 -5.89
C ILE A 179 -0.77 -9.39 -6.38
N ALA A 180 -0.16 -10.57 -6.26
CA ALA A 180 1.17 -10.82 -6.79
C ALA A 180 1.24 -10.65 -8.32
N ILE A 181 0.21 -11.08 -9.04
CA ILE A 181 0.08 -10.87 -10.49
C ILE A 181 -0.08 -9.38 -10.81
N MET A 182 -0.95 -8.66 -10.10
CA MET A 182 -1.14 -7.21 -10.27
C MET A 182 0.15 -6.43 -10.05
N ARG A 183 0.91 -6.72 -8.98
CA ARG A 183 2.23 -6.10 -8.74
C ARG A 183 3.20 -6.35 -9.90
N LYS A 184 3.21 -7.56 -10.46
CA LYS A 184 4.04 -7.90 -11.64
C LYS A 184 3.59 -7.11 -12.87
N ALA A 185 2.28 -6.99 -13.11
CA ALA A 185 1.72 -6.21 -14.20
C ALA A 185 2.06 -4.72 -14.07
N ALA A 186 1.86 -4.14 -12.89
CA ALA A 186 2.22 -2.75 -12.58
C ALA A 186 3.71 -2.49 -12.80
N LYS A 187 4.59 -3.39 -12.36
CA LYS A 187 6.04 -3.29 -12.60
C LYS A 187 6.38 -3.31 -14.09
N ASN A 188 5.73 -4.19 -14.86
CA ASN A 188 5.94 -4.30 -16.30
C ASN A 188 5.48 -3.03 -17.03
N GLU A 189 4.30 -2.50 -16.71
CA GLU A 189 3.77 -1.26 -17.28
C GLU A 189 4.63 -0.04 -16.94
N ALA A 190 5.15 0.02 -15.71
CA ALA A 190 6.10 1.07 -15.31
C ALA A 190 7.46 0.96 -16.04
N TRP A 191 7.86 -0.24 -16.45
CA TRP A 191 9.08 -0.46 -17.23
C TRP A 191 8.88 -0.10 -18.70
N THR A 192 7.77 -0.53 -19.31
CA THR A 192 7.44 -0.19 -20.71
C THR A 192 7.23 1.31 -20.89
N GLY A 193 6.53 1.98 -19.98
CA GLY A 193 6.38 3.44 -20.01
C GLY A 193 7.72 4.19 -19.95
N ARG A 194 8.70 3.67 -19.20
CA ARG A 194 10.06 4.21 -19.14
C ARG A 194 10.84 4.00 -20.44
N GLY A 195 10.74 2.82 -21.04
CA GLY A 195 11.35 2.51 -22.33
C GLY A 195 10.81 3.39 -23.47
N SER A 196 9.50 3.57 -23.53
CA SER A 196 8.86 4.46 -24.50
C SER A 196 9.24 5.93 -24.30
N SER A 197 9.31 6.41 -23.06
CA SER A 197 9.80 7.77 -22.73
C SER A 197 11.29 7.99 -23.03
N ALA A 198 12.12 6.95 -22.93
CA ALA A 198 13.53 7.03 -23.30
C ALA A 198 13.71 7.11 -24.82
N ASN A 199 12.91 6.34 -25.58
CA ASN A 199 12.92 6.36 -27.05
C ASN A 199 12.33 7.65 -27.63
N ALA A 200 11.33 8.25 -26.98
CA ALA A 200 10.80 9.56 -27.38
C ALA A 200 11.85 10.68 -27.17
N ARG A 201 12.65 10.60 -26.10
CA ARG A 201 13.73 11.55 -25.82
C ARG A 201 14.94 11.41 -26.74
N SER A 202 15.24 10.22 -27.26
CA SER A 202 16.28 10.05 -28.29
C SER A 202 15.82 10.57 -29.65
N SER A 203 14.54 10.40 -30.01
CA SER A 203 13.94 10.91 -31.24
C SER A 203 13.95 12.45 -31.31
N HIS A 204 13.60 13.15 -30.21
CA HIS A 204 13.66 14.63 -30.15
C HIS A 204 15.09 15.21 -30.14
N ARG A 205 16.12 14.39 -29.88
CA ARG A 205 17.52 14.85 -29.92
C ARG A 205 18.16 14.67 -31.30
N GLY A 206 17.48 13.97 -32.23
CA GLY A 206 17.92 13.76 -33.62
C GLY A 206 17.44 14.81 -34.62
N THR A 207 16.54 15.73 -34.24
CA THR A 207 15.92 16.72 -35.14
C THR A 207 16.43 18.15 -34.99
N MET A 208 17.57 18.36 -34.32
CA MET A 208 18.23 19.69 -34.17
C MET A 208 19.57 19.76 -34.93
N HIS A 209 19.59 19.33 -36.20
CA HIS A 209 20.67 19.67 -37.12
C HIS A 209 20.09 20.00 -38.49
N GLY A 210 19.73 21.27 -38.66
CA GLY A 210 19.27 21.80 -39.92
C GLY A 210 18.60 23.15 -39.74
N SER A 211 19.31 24.21 -40.13
CA SER A 211 18.80 25.54 -40.44
C SER A 211 18.54 26.48 -39.27
N THR A 212 19.53 27.35 -38.97
CA THR A 212 19.31 28.82 -38.98
C THR A 212 20.66 29.56 -38.95
N TYR A 213 21.22 29.84 -40.13
CA TYR A 213 22.09 31.00 -40.33
C TYR A 213 21.35 31.95 -41.26
N GLN A 214 20.63 32.91 -40.68
CA GLN A 214 20.37 34.22 -41.28
C GLN A 214 19.55 35.03 -40.28
N THR A 215 20.16 36.06 -39.70
CA THR A 215 19.61 37.42 -39.54
C THR A 215 20.56 38.20 -38.65
N LEU A 216 21.49 38.95 -39.26
CA LEU A 216 22.12 40.12 -38.67
C LEU A 216 22.53 41.09 -39.79
N ALA A 217 21.75 42.15 -39.96
CA ALA A 217 22.17 43.48 -40.39
C ALA A 217 20.98 44.41 -40.08
N ALA A 218 20.99 45.16 -38.99
CA ALA A 218 21.73 46.40 -38.76
C ALA A 218 20.78 47.58 -38.95
N GLU A 219 20.42 48.25 -37.84
CA GLU A 219 19.98 49.64 -37.81
C GLU A 219 20.01 50.10 -36.35
N PHE A 220 21.03 50.89 -35.97
CA PHE A 220 20.93 52.03 -35.06
C PHE A 220 22.21 52.88 -35.25
N LEU A 221 22.00 54.18 -35.44
CA LEU A 221 22.95 55.29 -35.65
C LEU A 221 24.37 55.12 -35.09
#